data_AF-A0A7Y4VK18-F1
#
_entry.id   AF-A0A7Y4VK18-F1
#
_cell.length_a   1.000
_cell.length_b   1.000
_cell.length_c   1.000
_cell.angle_alpha   90.00
_cell.angle_beta   90.00
_cell.angle_gamma   90.00
#
_symmetry.space_group_name_H-M   'P 1'
#
loop_
_entity.id
_entity.type
_entity.pdbx_description
1 polymer ?
#
loop_
_entity_poly.entity_id
_entity_poly.type
_entity_poly.pdbx_seq_one_letter_code
_entity_poly.pdbx_strand_id
1 'polypeptide(L)'
;NSNFNLGSSGGGSFFNGDIDEVVFYKGALSLAQLQRIQSYLAIKYGITLDQTTVQNYVASDWNGATGTIAWDATAAGIYRNDITVIGRDDNSGLSQKQSASVNANNVLTIGNTAIAADNISNSNTFTVDKSFFSWGHNNQVMAALTGTDFGTTVNAEVILARLARTWFSKETGTVGTLKLRFNMANVVGVSGVLGNNDLNDVRLLVDADGVFATGATSVAPSSINNTTDIVEFDYDFAAGTGFYFSIGTVNLTTAPLPVELISFTATPDQDGVALKWATASELNNHYFEVESSIDGKNWSVVAKVDGMGTKTIRTDYQQLDATPYQGISYYRLKQVDFDGKSTYSNIEQVDFHNAIKLTVSPNPSNGSNTVKIKLNAVPFGSQLLIRVISLQGIELVRHQIQLTEKNSVEQQLDVKGLANGTYLITAEFDGQVHQAKLIVTH
;
A
#
# COMPACT_ATOMS: atom_id res chain seq x y z
N ASN A 1 -65.05 13.25 30.37
CA ASN A 1 -63.83 13.66 29.65
C ASN A 1 -62.94 14.44 30.59
N SER A 2 -61.94 13.81 31.18
CA SER A 2 -60.85 14.50 31.86
C SER A 2 -59.91 15.11 30.82
N ASN A 3 -59.19 16.17 31.18
CA ASN A 3 -58.11 16.71 30.36
C ASN A 3 -57.01 15.65 30.21
N PHE A 4 -56.57 15.41 28.98
CA PHE A 4 -55.36 14.64 28.73
C PHE A 4 -54.16 15.56 28.97
N ASN A 5 -53.35 15.27 29.99
CA ASN A 5 -52.12 15.99 30.27
C ASN A 5 -50.93 15.11 29.85
N LEU A 6 -50.12 15.60 28.92
CA LEU A 6 -48.83 14.99 28.59
C LEU A 6 -47.75 15.63 29.48
N GLY A 7 -46.93 14.82 30.15
CA GLY A 7 -45.85 15.33 30.98
C GLY A 7 -46.30 16.06 32.25
N SER A 8 -47.51 15.79 32.79
CA SER A 8 -47.91 16.28 34.12
C SER A 8 -48.78 15.26 34.85
N SER A 9 -48.48 15.02 36.13
CA SER A 9 -49.28 14.14 36.99
C SER A 9 -50.42 14.88 37.72
N GLY A 10 -50.62 16.17 37.46
CA GLY A 10 -51.42 17.04 38.32
C GLY A 10 -50.68 17.38 39.64
N GLY A 11 -51.03 18.50 40.27
CA GLY A 11 -50.41 18.93 41.54
C GLY A 11 -49.07 19.69 41.42
N GLY A 12 -48.73 20.23 40.24
CA GLY A 12 -47.52 21.05 40.04
C GLY A 12 -46.26 20.27 39.66
N SER A 13 -46.36 18.95 39.49
CA SER A 13 -45.27 18.12 38.96
C SER A 13 -45.38 18.02 37.45
N PHE A 14 -44.28 18.33 36.78
CA PHE A 14 -44.15 18.32 35.32
C PHE A 14 -42.92 17.51 34.92
N PHE A 15 -43.03 16.82 33.78
CA PHE A 15 -41.89 16.22 33.10
C PHE A 15 -40.94 17.36 32.69
N ASN A 16 -39.70 17.28 33.14
CA ASN A 16 -38.65 18.22 32.80
C ASN A 16 -37.65 17.53 31.87
N GLY A 17 -38.02 17.44 30.59
CA GLY A 17 -37.24 16.82 29.54
C GLY A 17 -37.89 17.05 28.19
N ASP A 18 -37.17 16.69 27.13
CA ASP A 18 -37.67 16.80 25.77
C ASP A 18 -38.56 15.60 25.42
N ILE A 19 -39.62 15.87 24.66
CA ILE A 19 -40.49 14.85 24.08
C ILE A 19 -40.34 14.97 22.57
N ASP A 20 -39.64 14.01 21.97
CA ASP A 20 -39.29 14.12 20.55
C ASP A 20 -40.50 13.94 19.64
N GLU A 21 -41.39 12.97 19.97
CA GLU A 21 -42.57 12.66 19.16
C GLU A 21 -43.68 11.99 19.97
N VAL A 22 -44.93 12.28 19.62
CA VAL A 22 -46.12 11.67 20.25
C VAL A 22 -47.05 11.12 19.19
N VAL A 23 -47.34 9.82 19.27
CA VAL A 23 -48.21 9.12 18.32
C VAL A 23 -49.52 8.73 19.00
N PHE A 24 -50.65 9.24 18.48
CA PHE A 24 -51.97 9.03 19.06
C PHE A 24 -52.85 8.11 18.21
N TYR A 25 -53.58 7.22 18.88
CA TYR A 25 -54.52 6.30 18.26
C TYR A 25 -55.88 6.35 18.95
N LYS A 26 -56.94 6.07 18.19
CA LYS A 26 -58.33 6.12 18.68
C LYS A 26 -58.69 4.96 19.62
N GLY A 27 -57.84 3.95 19.76
CA GLY A 27 -58.11 2.75 20.57
C GLY A 27 -56.83 2.00 20.93
N ALA A 28 -56.98 0.92 21.69
CA ALA A 28 -55.88 0.05 22.09
C ALA A 28 -55.19 -0.59 20.88
N LEU A 29 -53.87 -0.65 20.93
CA LEU A 29 -53.04 -1.20 19.86
C LEU A 29 -52.75 -2.68 20.09
N SER A 30 -52.70 -3.45 19.00
CA SER A 30 -52.17 -4.81 19.03
C SER A 30 -50.65 -4.82 19.22
N LEU A 31 -50.09 -5.96 19.61
CA LEU A 31 -48.63 -6.10 19.75
C LEU A 31 -47.89 -5.80 18.44
N ALA A 32 -48.44 -6.24 17.29
CA ALA A 32 -47.87 -5.94 15.97
C ALA A 32 -47.92 -4.44 15.64
N GLN A 33 -48.99 -3.75 16.04
CA GLN A 33 -49.09 -2.29 15.89
C GLN A 33 -48.07 -1.56 16.77
N LEU A 34 -47.94 -1.96 18.05
CA LEU A 34 -46.94 -1.41 18.96
C LEU A 34 -45.52 -1.61 18.43
N GLN A 35 -45.19 -2.80 17.94
CA GLN A 35 -43.86 -3.10 17.40
C GLN A 35 -43.51 -2.21 16.21
N ARG A 36 -44.46 -1.91 15.30
CA ARG A 36 -44.23 -0.98 14.19
C ARG A 36 -43.92 0.44 14.67
N ILE A 37 -44.69 0.94 15.63
CA ILE A 37 -44.51 2.29 16.20
C ILE A 37 -43.18 2.39 16.92
N GLN A 38 -42.87 1.39 17.75
CA GLN A 38 -41.62 1.32 18.49
C GLN A 38 -40.42 1.21 17.54
N SER A 39 -40.52 0.40 16.49
CA SER A 39 -39.47 0.32 15.44
C SER A 39 -39.26 1.67 14.78
N TYR A 40 -40.33 2.35 14.35
CA TYR A 40 -40.23 3.68 13.74
C TYR A 40 -39.49 4.69 14.65
N LEU A 41 -39.90 4.79 15.92
CA LEU A 41 -39.29 5.71 16.88
C LEU A 41 -37.83 5.33 17.17
N ALA A 42 -37.56 4.04 17.37
CA ALA A 42 -36.22 3.53 17.63
C ALA A 42 -35.25 3.84 16.48
N ILE A 43 -35.69 3.66 15.23
CA ILE A 43 -34.90 3.98 14.04
C ILE A 43 -34.63 5.48 13.93
N LYS A 44 -35.67 6.30 14.11
CA LYS A 44 -35.59 7.76 13.96
C LYS A 44 -34.67 8.43 14.97
N TYR A 45 -34.64 7.90 16.20
CA TYR A 45 -33.91 8.47 17.33
C TYR A 45 -32.64 7.70 17.71
N GLY A 46 -32.28 6.64 16.98
CA GLY A 46 -31.08 5.84 17.26
C GLY A 46 -31.13 5.15 18.62
N ILE A 47 -32.32 4.75 19.07
CA ILE A 47 -32.56 4.13 20.37
C ILE A 47 -32.70 2.62 20.19
N THR A 48 -32.00 1.85 21.01
CA THR A 48 -32.18 0.39 21.03
C THR A 48 -33.46 0.01 21.77
N LEU A 49 -34.39 -0.66 21.07
CA LEU A 49 -35.51 -1.38 21.68
C LEU A 49 -35.00 -2.38 22.73
N ASP A 50 -35.73 -2.55 23.83
CA ASP A 50 -35.36 -3.51 24.87
C ASP A 50 -35.24 -4.94 24.30
N GLN A 51 -34.03 -5.50 24.38
CA GLN A 51 -33.69 -6.83 23.88
C GLN A 51 -33.67 -7.91 24.98
N THR A 52 -34.23 -7.62 26.17
CA THR A 52 -34.47 -8.63 27.23
C THR A 52 -35.31 -9.78 26.68
N THR A 53 -36.29 -9.46 25.84
CA THR A 53 -36.91 -10.40 24.90
C THR A 53 -36.46 -10.03 23.50
N VAL A 54 -35.96 -11.00 22.74
CA VAL A 54 -35.47 -10.77 21.37
C VAL A 54 -36.60 -10.20 20.52
N GLN A 55 -36.40 -8.99 19.97
CA GLN A 55 -37.43 -8.30 19.20
C GLN A 55 -36.84 -7.64 17.95
N ASN A 56 -37.47 -7.95 16.81
CA ASN A 56 -37.13 -7.39 15.50
C ASN A 56 -37.59 -5.95 15.34
N TYR A 57 -36.90 -5.21 14.48
CA TYR A 57 -37.35 -3.92 13.99
C TYR A 57 -38.08 -4.17 12.68
N VAL A 58 -39.26 -3.58 12.52
CA VAL A 58 -40.18 -3.94 11.44
C VAL A 58 -40.72 -2.70 10.76
N ALA A 59 -40.95 -2.81 9.45
CA ALA A 59 -41.52 -1.74 8.65
C ALA A 59 -43.05 -1.67 8.81
N SER A 60 -43.66 -0.67 8.18
CA SER A 60 -45.09 -0.39 8.28
C SER A 60 -46.02 -1.51 7.79
N ASP A 61 -45.53 -2.48 6.99
CA ASP A 61 -46.29 -3.61 6.46
C ASP A 61 -46.33 -4.85 7.39
N TRP A 62 -45.67 -4.79 8.54
CA TRP A 62 -45.66 -5.89 9.50
C TRP A 62 -47.03 -6.14 10.12
N ASN A 63 -47.47 -7.40 10.10
CA ASN A 63 -48.75 -7.84 10.66
C ASN A 63 -48.63 -8.68 11.95
N GLY A 64 -47.41 -8.89 12.45
CA GLY A 64 -47.13 -9.76 13.61
C GLY A 64 -46.55 -11.12 13.25
N ALA A 65 -46.57 -11.51 11.97
CA ALA A 65 -46.02 -12.77 11.48
C ALA A 65 -45.20 -12.60 10.19
N THR A 66 -45.66 -11.75 9.27
CA THR A 66 -45.03 -11.47 7.98
C THR A 66 -44.91 -9.97 7.77
N GLY A 67 -43.94 -9.56 6.95
CA GLY A 67 -43.69 -8.18 6.59
C GLY A 67 -42.19 -7.92 6.48
N THR A 68 -41.82 -6.68 6.23
CA THR A 68 -40.42 -6.30 6.08
C THR A 68 -39.77 -6.14 7.45
N ILE A 69 -38.64 -6.80 7.65
CA ILE A 69 -37.84 -6.73 8.87
C ILE A 69 -36.63 -5.85 8.57
N ALA A 70 -36.55 -4.69 9.23
CA ALA A 70 -35.42 -3.78 9.11
C ALA A 70 -34.21 -4.24 9.92
N TRP A 71 -34.43 -4.94 11.05
CA TRP A 71 -33.39 -5.61 11.83
C TRP A 71 -33.91 -6.92 12.40
N ASP A 72 -33.19 -8.01 12.11
CA ASP A 72 -33.48 -9.36 12.59
C ASP A 72 -32.65 -9.65 13.84
N ALA A 73 -33.26 -9.47 15.00
CA ALA A 73 -32.60 -9.61 16.29
C ALA A 73 -32.26 -11.07 16.63
N THR A 74 -32.98 -12.03 16.05
CA THR A 74 -32.67 -13.45 16.21
C THR A 74 -31.40 -13.78 15.45
N ALA A 75 -31.32 -13.42 14.17
CA ALA A 75 -30.13 -13.62 13.34
C ALA A 75 -28.90 -12.90 13.91
N ALA A 76 -29.09 -11.69 14.45
CA ALA A 76 -28.01 -10.89 15.01
C ALA A 76 -27.41 -11.45 16.32
N GLY A 77 -28.03 -12.44 16.98
CA GLY A 77 -27.44 -13.08 18.16
C GLY A 77 -26.93 -12.09 19.22
N ILE A 78 -25.64 -12.13 19.57
CA ILE A 78 -25.07 -11.25 20.61
C ILE A 78 -24.91 -9.79 20.18
N TYR A 79 -25.13 -9.45 18.92
CA TYR A 79 -24.88 -8.12 18.33
C TYR A 79 -26.05 -7.15 18.52
N ARG A 80 -26.84 -7.34 19.58
CA ARG A 80 -28.10 -6.63 19.86
C ARG A 80 -27.93 -5.39 20.74
N ASN A 81 -26.75 -4.79 20.73
CA ASN A 81 -26.45 -3.59 21.51
C ASN A 81 -26.27 -2.41 20.55
N ASP A 82 -26.78 -1.25 20.93
CA ASP A 82 -26.75 -0.01 20.14
C ASP A 82 -27.25 -0.22 18.70
N ILE A 83 -28.34 -0.99 18.59
CA ILE A 83 -28.99 -1.28 17.31
C ILE A 83 -29.42 0.04 16.69
N THR A 84 -28.92 0.30 15.49
CA THR A 84 -29.17 1.51 14.73
C THR A 84 -29.54 1.11 13.30
N VAL A 85 -30.43 1.90 12.68
CA VAL A 85 -30.92 1.64 11.33
C VAL A 85 -30.99 2.95 10.56
N ILE A 86 -30.69 2.88 9.27
CA ILE A 86 -31.05 3.89 8.28
C ILE A 86 -31.94 3.24 7.23
N GLY A 87 -32.83 3.99 6.62
CA GLY A 87 -33.74 3.47 5.62
C GLY A 87 -34.92 4.37 5.33
N ARG A 88 -35.79 3.88 4.44
CA ARG A 88 -37.00 4.56 3.99
C ARG A 88 -38.20 3.62 4.10
N ASP A 89 -39.32 4.16 4.59
CA ASP A 89 -40.62 3.50 4.57
C ASP A 89 -41.71 4.55 4.37
N ASP A 90 -42.28 4.58 3.16
CA ASP A 90 -43.17 5.63 2.70
C ASP A 90 -44.46 5.69 3.51
N ASN A 91 -44.99 4.54 3.92
CA ASN A 91 -46.28 4.47 4.61
C ASN A 91 -46.17 4.85 6.10
N SER A 92 -44.98 4.74 6.71
CA SER A 92 -44.72 5.35 8.03
C SER A 92 -44.19 6.78 7.93
N GLY A 93 -43.82 7.25 6.74
CA GLY A 93 -43.17 8.55 6.52
C GLY A 93 -41.72 8.58 7.02
N LEU A 94 -41.10 7.41 7.20
CA LEU A 94 -39.71 7.30 7.65
C LEU A 94 -38.76 7.58 6.48
N SER A 95 -37.80 8.48 6.71
CA SER A 95 -36.69 8.76 5.79
C SER A 95 -35.42 9.06 6.58
N GLN A 96 -34.82 8.01 7.13
CA GLN A 96 -33.59 8.08 7.91
C GLN A 96 -32.38 7.81 7.00
N LYS A 97 -31.70 8.85 6.52
CA LYS A 97 -30.60 8.78 5.55
C LYS A 97 -29.25 8.59 6.23
N GLN A 98 -29.13 8.97 7.49
CA GLN A 98 -27.95 8.77 8.32
C GLN A 98 -28.37 8.56 9.77
N SER A 99 -27.62 7.77 10.54
CA SER A 99 -27.93 7.57 11.95
C SER A 99 -26.71 7.09 12.74
N ALA A 100 -26.83 7.20 14.05
CA ALA A 100 -25.87 6.81 15.07
C ALA A 100 -26.63 6.41 16.33
N SER A 101 -26.04 5.57 17.17
CA SER A 101 -26.60 5.29 18.50
C SER A 101 -26.64 6.57 19.33
N VAL A 102 -27.72 6.75 20.09
CA VAL A 102 -27.89 7.89 21.01
C VAL A 102 -26.91 7.84 22.20
N ASN A 103 -26.29 6.68 22.45
CA ASN A 103 -25.40 6.50 23.59
C ASN A 103 -24.10 7.28 23.40
N ALA A 104 -23.66 7.98 24.46
CA ALA A 104 -22.52 8.89 24.41
C ALA A 104 -21.16 8.22 24.10
N ASN A 105 -21.05 6.91 24.28
CA ASN A 105 -19.87 6.13 23.94
C ASN A 105 -19.87 5.60 22.49
N ASN A 106 -20.87 5.99 21.68
CA ASN A 106 -20.92 5.63 20.27
C ASN A 106 -19.75 6.26 19.51
N VAL A 107 -19.15 5.46 18.61
CA VAL A 107 -18.08 5.91 17.72
C VAL A 107 -18.48 5.88 16.24
N LEU A 108 -19.60 5.24 15.90
CA LEU A 108 -19.96 4.92 14.53
C LEU A 108 -21.19 5.71 14.09
N THR A 109 -21.07 6.39 12.96
CA THR A 109 -22.19 6.96 12.21
C THR A 109 -22.19 6.35 10.82
N ILE A 110 -23.34 5.91 10.32
CA ILE A 110 -23.47 5.42 8.95
C ILE A 110 -24.51 6.28 8.22
N GLY A 111 -24.18 6.68 6.99
CA GLY A 111 -25.06 7.43 6.10
C GLY A 111 -25.15 6.78 4.72
N ASN A 112 -26.28 7.00 4.06
CA ASN A 112 -26.48 6.66 2.66
C ASN A 112 -25.58 7.56 1.80
N THR A 113 -24.51 6.98 1.24
CA THR A 113 -23.47 7.62 0.40
C THR A 113 -22.69 8.79 1.04
N ALA A 114 -23.27 9.55 1.97
CA ALA A 114 -22.62 10.65 2.68
C ALA A 114 -23.19 10.84 4.09
N ILE A 115 -22.45 11.58 4.93
CA ILE A 115 -22.90 12.01 6.27
C ILE A 115 -22.80 13.54 6.35
N ALA A 116 -23.96 14.19 6.50
CA ALA A 116 -24.11 15.63 6.69
C ALA A 116 -24.20 15.99 8.18
N ALA A 117 -24.40 17.28 8.48
CA ALA A 117 -24.54 17.77 9.87
C ALA A 117 -25.75 17.15 10.59
N ASP A 118 -26.82 16.88 9.86
CA ASP A 118 -28.04 16.23 10.36
C ASP A 118 -28.75 15.46 9.24
N ASN A 119 -29.79 14.70 9.61
CA ASN A 119 -30.56 13.91 8.64
C ASN A 119 -31.32 14.77 7.62
N ILE A 120 -31.66 16.01 7.96
CA ILE A 120 -32.41 16.93 7.08
C ILE A 120 -31.50 17.41 5.95
N SER A 121 -30.29 17.84 6.29
CA SER A 121 -29.25 18.36 5.40
C SER A 121 -28.57 17.30 4.53
N ASN A 122 -28.67 16.01 4.89
CA ASN A 122 -28.25 14.93 4.00
C ASN A 122 -29.20 14.86 2.80
N SER A 123 -28.69 15.09 1.58
CA SER A 123 -29.50 15.13 0.35
C SER A 123 -29.75 13.77 -0.29
N ASN A 124 -29.08 12.70 0.19
CA ASN A 124 -29.23 11.36 -0.36
C ASN A 124 -30.58 10.75 0.02
N THR A 125 -31.04 9.77 -0.76
CA THR A 125 -32.30 9.07 -0.50
C THR A 125 -32.21 7.62 -0.95
N PHE A 126 -32.98 6.75 -0.29
CA PHE A 126 -33.16 5.38 -0.75
C PHE A 126 -34.13 5.38 -1.94
N THR A 127 -33.71 4.75 -3.03
CA THR A 127 -34.46 4.73 -4.29
C THR A 127 -35.70 3.84 -4.21
N VAL A 128 -35.65 2.79 -3.39
CA VAL A 128 -36.71 1.79 -3.23
C VAL A 128 -37.32 1.88 -1.83
N ASP A 129 -38.65 1.88 -1.75
CA ASP A 129 -39.41 1.82 -0.49
C ASP A 129 -39.05 0.56 0.31
N LYS A 130 -39.07 0.67 1.64
CA LYS A 130 -38.71 -0.38 2.61
C LYS A 130 -37.30 -0.94 2.43
N SER A 131 -36.36 -0.07 2.05
CA SER A 131 -34.94 -0.39 2.06
C SER A 131 -34.29 0.10 3.35
N PHE A 132 -33.50 -0.76 3.97
CA PHE A 132 -32.89 -0.50 5.27
C PHE A 132 -31.47 -1.07 5.32
N PHE A 133 -30.59 -0.32 5.98
CA PHE A 133 -29.33 -0.84 6.48
C PHE A 133 -29.31 -0.73 7.99
N SER A 134 -29.01 -1.84 8.64
CA SER A 134 -29.08 -1.97 10.09
C SER A 134 -27.77 -2.52 10.63
N TRP A 135 -27.38 -2.06 11.82
CA TRP A 135 -26.20 -2.58 12.50
C TRP A 135 -26.36 -2.54 14.02
N GLY A 136 -25.63 -3.43 14.70
CA GLY A 136 -25.52 -3.48 16.15
C GLY A 136 -24.23 -4.20 16.53
N HIS A 137 -23.82 -4.16 17.79
CA HIS A 137 -22.51 -4.67 18.19
C HIS A 137 -22.53 -5.63 19.38
N ASN A 138 -21.42 -6.36 19.55
CA ASN A 138 -21.22 -7.37 20.61
C ASN A 138 -20.89 -6.80 22.02
N ASN A 139 -20.87 -5.47 22.18
CA ASN A 139 -20.60 -4.77 23.45
C ASN A 139 -19.20 -5.01 24.06
N GLN A 140 -18.25 -5.47 23.26
CA GLN A 140 -16.87 -5.65 23.70
C GLN A 140 -16.15 -4.30 23.88
N VAL A 141 -14.97 -4.28 24.49
CA VAL A 141 -14.25 -3.01 24.73
C VAL A 141 -13.86 -2.28 23.44
N MET A 142 -13.76 -0.95 23.49
CA MET A 142 -13.25 -0.11 22.39
C MET A 142 -11.72 -0.04 22.40
N ALA A 143 -11.09 -1.22 22.38
CA ALA A 143 -9.65 -1.38 22.42
C ALA A 143 -9.18 -2.42 21.41
N ALA A 144 -7.99 -2.18 20.85
CA ALA A 144 -7.34 -3.11 19.95
C ALA A 144 -6.91 -4.38 20.68
N LEU A 145 -7.27 -5.54 20.13
CA LEU A 145 -6.76 -6.86 20.52
C LEU A 145 -5.62 -7.25 19.58
N THR A 146 -4.51 -7.68 20.15
CA THR A 146 -3.38 -8.25 19.41
C THR A 146 -3.51 -9.77 19.33
N GLY A 147 -3.29 -10.34 18.13
CA GLY A 147 -2.82 -11.72 17.98
C GLY A 147 -3.79 -12.89 18.17
N THR A 148 -5.10 -12.80 17.90
CA THR A 148 -5.98 -13.99 18.04
C THR A 148 -6.94 -14.32 16.90
N ASP A 149 -7.04 -13.54 15.82
CA ASP A 149 -8.04 -13.82 14.75
C ASP A 149 -7.78 -13.13 13.40
N PHE A 150 -6.51 -12.91 13.00
CA PHE A 150 -6.18 -12.24 11.72
C PHE A 150 -5.05 -12.93 10.99
N GLY A 151 -5.29 -13.27 9.73
CA GLY A 151 -4.28 -13.67 8.74
C GLY A 151 -4.01 -12.55 7.73
N THR A 152 -3.51 -12.89 6.54
CA THR A 152 -3.55 -12.00 5.39
C THR A 152 -4.99 -11.85 4.91
N THR A 153 -5.44 -10.61 4.71
CA THR A 153 -6.77 -10.33 4.14
C THR A 153 -6.86 -10.82 2.69
N VAL A 154 -8.08 -10.86 2.14
CA VAL A 154 -8.29 -11.17 0.71
C VAL A 154 -7.44 -10.27 -0.21
N ASN A 155 -7.20 -9.03 0.21
CA ASN A 155 -6.40 -8.05 -0.53
C ASN A 155 -4.89 -8.09 -0.17
N ALA A 156 -4.43 -9.15 0.50
CA ALA A 156 -3.05 -9.39 0.93
C ALA A 156 -2.47 -8.36 1.92
N GLU A 157 -3.31 -7.53 2.57
CA GLU A 157 -2.86 -6.70 3.70
C GLU A 157 -2.69 -7.55 4.96
N VAL A 158 -1.63 -7.28 5.72
CA VAL A 158 -1.39 -7.88 7.05
C VAL A 158 -1.97 -6.97 8.13
N ILE A 159 -2.98 -7.47 8.85
CA ILE A 159 -3.62 -6.75 9.95
C ILE A 159 -2.88 -7.05 11.26
N LEU A 160 -2.41 -6.00 11.93
CA LEU A 160 -1.69 -6.12 13.21
C LEU A 160 -2.63 -6.46 14.36
N ALA A 161 -3.76 -5.75 14.40
CA ALA A 161 -4.71 -5.78 15.48
C ALA A 161 -6.07 -5.26 15.01
N ARG A 162 -7.12 -5.56 15.77
CA ARG A 162 -8.45 -5.02 15.55
C ARG A 162 -9.17 -4.66 16.84
N LEU A 163 -10.25 -3.91 16.68
CA LEU A 163 -11.50 -3.93 17.45
C LEU A 163 -11.78 -5.23 18.22
N ALA A 164 -11.74 -5.24 19.57
CA ALA A 164 -12.52 -6.24 20.31
C ALA A 164 -14.02 -6.10 19.96
N ARG A 165 -14.47 -4.85 19.82
CA ARG A 165 -15.79 -4.48 19.31
C ARG A 165 -15.95 -4.92 17.85
N THR A 166 -16.97 -5.73 17.62
CA THR A 166 -17.40 -6.16 16.28
C THR A 166 -18.86 -5.80 16.11
N TRP A 167 -19.20 -5.34 14.92
CA TRP A 167 -20.56 -5.04 14.51
C TRP A 167 -21.08 -6.12 13.58
N PHE A 168 -22.36 -6.46 13.72
CA PHE A 168 -23.11 -7.21 12.73
C PHE A 168 -24.01 -6.22 11.99
N SER A 169 -24.13 -6.39 10.68
CA SER A 169 -24.96 -5.58 9.82
C SER A 169 -25.82 -6.43 8.91
N LYS A 170 -26.93 -5.84 8.46
CA LYS A 170 -27.82 -6.45 7.49
C LYS A 170 -28.45 -5.40 6.59
N GLU A 171 -28.39 -5.68 5.29
CA GLU A 171 -29.16 -4.97 4.28
C GLU A 171 -30.53 -5.64 4.10
N THR A 172 -31.57 -4.83 3.94
CA THR A 172 -32.91 -5.25 3.53
C THR A 172 -33.36 -4.34 2.39
N GLY A 173 -33.84 -4.92 1.29
CA GLY A 173 -34.20 -4.13 0.09
C GLY A 173 -32.97 -3.75 -0.74
N THR A 174 -32.89 -2.49 -1.15
CA THR A 174 -31.77 -1.96 -1.97
C THR A 174 -31.21 -0.69 -1.34
N VAL A 175 -30.00 -0.79 -0.81
CA VAL A 175 -29.29 0.29 -0.12
C VAL A 175 -28.15 0.84 -0.97
N GLY A 176 -27.29 -0.04 -1.50
CA GLY A 176 -26.07 0.34 -2.22
C GLY A 176 -24.98 0.88 -1.29
N THR A 177 -24.08 1.70 -1.84
CA THR A 177 -22.90 2.19 -1.13
C THR A 177 -23.23 3.09 0.07
N LEU A 178 -22.58 2.82 1.19
CA LEU A 178 -22.69 3.56 2.44
C LEU A 178 -21.41 4.31 2.77
N LYS A 179 -21.56 5.43 3.46
CA LYS A 179 -20.48 6.15 4.13
C LYS A 179 -20.48 5.74 5.59
N LEU A 180 -19.38 5.13 6.06
CA LEU A 180 -19.17 4.78 7.46
C LEU A 180 -18.17 5.76 8.05
N ARG A 181 -18.53 6.48 9.12
CA ARG A 181 -17.65 7.41 9.85
C ARG A 181 -17.38 6.88 11.23
N PHE A 182 -16.11 6.75 11.58
CA PHE A 182 -15.65 6.42 12.91
C PHE A 182 -14.97 7.61 13.57
N ASN A 183 -15.34 7.90 14.82
CA ASN A 183 -14.59 8.79 15.70
C ASN A 183 -13.61 7.96 16.55
N MET A 184 -12.32 8.18 16.31
CA MET A 184 -11.22 7.42 16.88
C MET A 184 -10.64 8.05 18.14
N ALA A 185 -11.12 9.23 18.57
CA ALA A 185 -10.59 9.98 19.72
C ALA A 185 -10.61 9.15 21.02
N ASN A 186 -11.65 8.34 21.20
CA ASN A 186 -11.83 7.50 22.40
C ASN A 186 -11.53 6.01 22.15
N VAL A 187 -10.78 5.71 21.09
CA VAL A 187 -10.38 4.33 20.76
C VAL A 187 -8.94 4.10 21.19
N VAL A 188 -8.70 3.03 21.95
CA VAL A 188 -7.36 2.64 22.39
C VAL A 188 -6.73 1.74 21.33
N GLY A 189 -5.72 2.24 20.64
CA GLY A 189 -4.96 1.50 19.62
C GLY A 189 -3.90 0.56 20.19
N VAL A 190 -3.06 0.01 19.32
CA VAL A 190 -1.99 -0.95 19.67
C VAL A 190 -0.90 -0.38 20.59
N SER A 191 -0.73 0.94 20.60
CA SER A 191 0.19 1.65 21.51
C SER A 191 -0.30 1.62 22.97
N GLY A 192 -1.56 1.23 23.21
CA GLY A 192 -2.20 1.29 24.53
C GLY A 192 -2.55 2.70 24.98
N VAL A 193 -2.29 3.71 24.14
CA VAL A 193 -2.60 5.12 24.37
C VAL A 193 -3.93 5.46 23.69
N LEU A 194 -4.84 6.07 24.44
CA LEU A 194 -6.14 6.52 23.96
C LEU A 194 -5.98 7.60 22.88
N GLY A 195 -6.68 7.47 21.76
CA GLY A 195 -6.76 8.50 20.72
C GLY A 195 -5.49 8.70 19.88
N ASN A 196 -4.37 8.08 20.24
CA ASN A 196 -3.11 8.19 19.49
C ASN A 196 -3.02 7.11 18.39
N ASN A 197 -4.00 7.09 17.50
CA ASN A 197 -4.08 6.16 16.38
C ASN A 197 -3.53 6.84 15.12
N ASP A 198 -2.61 6.21 14.39
CA ASP A 198 -2.29 6.66 13.04
C ASP A 198 -3.47 6.30 12.12
N LEU A 199 -4.24 7.31 11.72
CA LEU A 199 -5.45 7.09 10.93
C LEU A 199 -5.16 6.56 9.52
N ASN A 200 -3.93 6.72 9.01
CA ASN A 200 -3.52 6.15 7.71
C ASN A 200 -3.44 4.62 7.75
N ASP A 201 -3.17 4.06 8.93
CA ASP A 201 -3.04 2.62 9.13
C ASP A 201 -4.37 1.95 9.43
N VAL A 202 -5.43 2.72 9.68
CA VAL A 202 -6.74 2.19 10.01
C VAL A 202 -7.35 1.52 8.78
N ARG A 203 -8.00 0.38 8.99
CA ARG A 203 -8.79 -0.34 7.98
C ARG A 203 -10.17 -0.65 8.50
N LEU A 204 -11.17 -0.53 7.63
CA LEU A 204 -12.43 -1.22 7.84
C LEU A 204 -12.24 -2.67 7.41
N LEU A 205 -12.51 -3.60 8.30
CA LEU A 205 -12.49 -5.03 8.03
C LEU A 205 -13.93 -5.50 7.90
N VAL A 206 -14.26 -6.18 6.81
CA VAL A 206 -15.58 -6.73 6.54
C VAL A 206 -15.48 -8.21 6.25
N ASP A 207 -16.36 -8.99 6.86
CA ASP A 207 -16.36 -10.43 6.82
C ASP A 207 -17.79 -11.01 6.77
N ALA A 208 -17.96 -12.18 6.14
CA ALA A 208 -19.28 -12.78 5.92
C ALA A 208 -19.73 -13.73 7.05
N ASP A 209 -18.81 -14.33 7.81
CA ASP A 209 -19.12 -15.36 8.82
C ASP A 209 -18.71 -14.97 10.25
N GLY A 210 -17.96 -13.87 10.40
CA GLY A 210 -17.52 -13.32 11.68
C GLY A 210 -16.20 -13.91 12.18
N VAL A 211 -15.56 -14.78 11.39
CA VAL A 211 -14.26 -15.37 11.63
C VAL A 211 -13.23 -14.64 10.77
N PHE A 212 -12.72 -13.53 11.30
CA PHE A 212 -11.87 -12.63 10.53
C PHE A 212 -10.49 -13.21 10.15
N ALA A 213 -10.11 -14.36 10.72
CA ALA A 213 -8.89 -15.07 10.33
C ALA A 213 -8.90 -15.53 8.87
N THR A 214 -10.08 -15.69 8.25
CA THR A 214 -10.23 -16.17 6.87
C THR A 214 -11.35 -15.44 6.14
N GLY A 215 -11.10 -14.97 4.91
CA GLY A 215 -12.16 -14.40 4.06
C GLY A 215 -12.47 -12.92 4.30
N ALA A 216 -11.90 -12.32 5.35
CA ALA A 216 -12.07 -10.90 5.63
C ALA A 216 -11.44 -10.02 4.53
N THR A 217 -12.21 -9.02 4.10
CA THR A 217 -11.77 -7.95 3.20
C THR A 217 -11.36 -6.74 4.04
N SER A 218 -10.20 -6.14 3.74
CA SER A 218 -9.81 -4.84 4.29
C SER A 218 -10.06 -3.72 3.29
N VAL A 219 -10.47 -2.58 3.82
CA VAL A 219 -10.82 -1.37 3.07
C VAL A 219 -10.07 -0.20 3.67
N ALA A 220 -9.32 0.51 2.83
CA ALA A 220 -8.61 1.72 3.21
C ALA A 220 -9.58 2.90 3.44
N PRO A 221 -9.19 3.89 4.27
CA PRO A 221 -10.00 5.08 4.46
C PRO A 221 -10.26 5.83 3.15
N SER A 222 -11.51 6.24 2.95
CA SER A 222 -11.91 7.19 1.89
C SER A 222 -11.58 8.64 2.27
N SER A 223 -11.55 8.95 3.57
CA SER A 223 -11.18 10.26 4.11
C SER A 223 -10.61 10.14 5.52
N ILE A 224 -9.69 11.06 5.87
CA ILE A 224 -9.04 11.13 7.18
C ILE A 224 -9.01 12.60 7.64
N ASN A 225 -9.40 12.84 8.89
CA ASN A 225 -9.24 14.12 9.57
C ASN A 225 -8.54 13.92 10.92
N ASN A 226 -7.22 14.14 10.93
CA ASN A 226 -6.38 14.01 12.12
C ASN A 226 -6.64 15.08 13.20
N THR A 227 -7.31 16.18 12.86
CA THR A 227 -7.64 17.21 13.86
C THR A 227 -8.82 16.80 14.74
N THR A 228 -9.74 16.00 14.21
CA THR A 228 -10.95 15.56 14.90
C THR A 228 -10.98 14.06 15.18
N ASP A 229 -9.87 13.36 14.90
CA ASP A 229 -9.77 11.89 14.95
C ASP A 229 -10.86 11.16 14.16
N ILE A 230 -11.26 11.71 13.02
CA ILE A 230 -12.32 11.12 12.18
C ILE A 230 -11.70 10.36 11.02
N VAL A 231 -12.18 9.14 10.79
CA VAL A 231 -11.88 8.33 9.61
C VAL A 231 -13.19 7.89 8.96
N GLU A 232 -13.26 7.93 7.62
CA GLU A 232 -14.44 7.51 6.87
C GLU A 232 -14.12 6.46 5.81
N PHE A 233 -15.08 5.58 5.55
CA PHE A 233 -15.00 4.52 4.55
C PHE A 233 -16.23 4.56 3.64
N ASP A 234 -16.02 4.25 2.36
CA ASP A 234 -17.08 3.94 1.42
C ASP A 234 -17.14 2.44 1.24
N TYR A 235 -18.29 1.84 1.52
CA TYR A 235 -18.46 0.39 1.37
C TYR A 235 -19.89 0.03 0.98
N ASP A 236 -20.01 -0.92 0.06
CA ASP A 236 -21.28 -1.51 -0.35
C ASP A 236 -21.34 -2.94 0.19
N PHE A 237 -22.18 -3.17 1.21
CA PHE A 237 -22.38 -4.50 1.75
C PHE A 237 -23.27 -5.27 0.79
N ALA A 238 -22.83 -6.44 0.33
CA ALA A 238 -23.64 -7.24 -0.57
C ALA A 238 -24.97 -7.66 0.09
N ALA A 239 -26.02 -7.85 -0.71
CA ALA A 239 -27.25 -8.44 -0.22
C ALA A 239 -26.99 -9.89 0.25
N GLY A 240 -27.44 -10.25 1.46
CA GLY A 240 -27.14 -11.57 2.03
C GLY A 240 -27.66 -11.81 3.45
N THR A 241 -27.09 -12.81 4.13
CA THR A 241 -27.49 -13.24 5.48
C THR A 241 -27.05 -12.28 6.59
N GLY A 242 -26.23 -11.29 6.26
CA GLY A 242 -25.62 -10.31 7.16
C GLY A 242 -24.10 -10.37 7.09
N PHE A 243 -23.44 -9.30 7.53
CA PHE A 243 -21.98 -9.15 7.51
C PHE A 243 -21.47 -8.68 8.86
N TYR A 244 -20.27 -9.11 9.20
CA TYR A 244 -19.53 -8.67 10.37
C TYR A 244 -18.49 -7.65 9.94
N PHE A 245 -18.32 -6.59 10.73
CA PHE A 245 -17.26 -5.64 10.47
C PHE A 245 -16.63 -5.12 11.76
N SER A 246 -15.40 -4.65 11.63
CA SER A 246 -14.59 -4.12 12.72
C SER A 246 -13.59 -3.11 12.18
N ILE A 247 -13.00 -2.31 13.06
CA ILE A 247 -11.82 -1.51 12.73
C ILE A 247 -10.56 -2.31 13.02
N GLY A 248 -9.65 -2.36 12.05
CA GLY A 248 -8.31 -2.92 12.15
C GLY A 248 -7.24 -1.85 11.97
N THR A 249 -6.00 -2.22 12.23
CA THR A 249 -4.82 -1.45 11.84
C THR A 249 -3.84 -2.34 11.10
N VAL A 250 -3.33 -1.89 9.97
CA VAL A 250 -2.29 -2.63 9.24
C VAL A 250 -0.99 -2.59 10.02
N ASN A 251 -0.25 -3.69 9.96
CA ASN A 251 1.13 -3.67 10.42
C ASN A 251 2.02 -3.18 9.28
N LEU A 252 2.40 -1.89 9.27
CA LEU A 252 3.35 -1.39 8.26
C LEU A 252 4.75 -2.02 8.39
N THR A 253 5.05 -2.80 9.45
CA THR A 253 6.27 -3.64 9.48
C THR A 253 6.14 -4.93 8.66
N THR A 254 4.94 -5.30 8.19
CA THR A 254 4.68 -6.53 7.42
C THR A 254 3.73 -6.38 6.22
N ALA A 255 3.21 -5.18 5.94
CA ALA A 255 2.46 -4.91 4.71
C ALA A 255 3.26 -3.94 3.81
N PRO A 256 4.13 -4.45 2.90
CA PRO A 256 4.71 -3.61 1.88
C PRO A 256 3.69 -3.31 0.81
N LEU A 257 3.30 -2.04 0.74
CA LEU A 257 3.32 -1.41 -0.57
C LEU A 257 4.77 -1.47 -1.07
N PRO A 258 5.00 -1.85 -2.34
CA PRO A 258 6.34 -1.94 -2.90
C PRO A 258 7.04 -0.59 -2.71
N VAL A 259 8.34 -0.66 -2.41
CA VAL A 259 9.20 0.52 -2.30
C VAL A 259 8.93 1.50 -3.43
N GLU A 260 8.56 2.71 -3.04
CA GLU A 260 8.29 3.78 -4.00
C GLU A 260 9.61 4.44 -4.37
N LEU A 261 10.24 3.89 -5.41
CA LEU A 261 11.39 4.50 -6.06
C LEU A 261 10.97 5.84 -6.66
N ILE A 262 11.53 6.93 -6.16
CA ILE A 262 11.26 8.29 -6.66
C ILE A 262 11.97 8.50 -8.00
N SER A 263 13.23 8.10 -8.07
CA SER A 263 14.07 8.30 -9.25
C SER A 263 15.24 7.33 -9.28
N PHE A 264 15.68 7.01 -10.49
CA PHE A 264 16.98 6.42 -10.78
C PHE A 264 17.54 7.14 -11.99
N THR A 265 18.79 7.61 -11.89
CA THR A 265 19.48 8.34 -12.96
C THR A 265 20.88 7.78 -13.13
N ALA A 266 21.31 7.64 -14.39
CA ALA A 266 22.67 7.28 -14.76
C ALA A 266 23.22 8.38 -15.67
N THR A 267 24.35 8.97 -15.30
CA THR A 267 24.95 10.09 -16.05
C THR A 267 26.45 9.87 -16.24
N PRO A 268 27.00 10.12 -17.44
CA PRO A 268 28.44 10.01 -17.66
C PRO A 268 29.20 11.10 -16.87
N ASP A 269 30.33 10.71 -16.28
CA ASP A 269 31.22 11.54 -15.46
C ASP A 269 32.69 11.28 -15.86
N GLN A 270 33.65 12.11 -15.42
CA GLN A 270 35.07 11.97 -15.80
C GLN A 270 35.68 10.62 -15.37
N ASP A 271 35.21 10.08 -14.25
CA ASP A 271 35.72 8.85 -13.66
C ASP A 271 34.86 7.61 -13.97
N GLY A 272 33.80 7.74 -14.79
CA GLY A 272 32.90 6.62 -15.12
C GLY A 272 31.45 7.03 -15.33
N VAL A 273 30.50 6.21 -14.89
CA VAL A 273 29.06 6.54 -14.90
C VAL A 273 28.56 6.71 -13.48
N ALA A 274 28.12 7.92 -13.15
CA ALA A 274 27.54 8.27 -11.86
C ALA A 274 26.06 7.84 -11.81
N LEU A 275 25.72 7.05 -10.80
CA LEU A 275 24.40 6.46 -10.58
C LEU A 275 23.82 7.05 -9.31
N LYS A 276 22.59 7.57 -9.39
CA LYS A 276 21.90 8.16 -8.24
C LYS A 276 20.45 7.72 -8.21
N TRP A 277 19.97 7.39 -7.02
CA TRP A 277 18.55 7.09 -6.82
C TRP A 277 18.06 7.58 -5.46
N ALA A 278 16.76 7.77 -5.38
CA ALA A 278 16.08 8.10 -4.15
C ALA A 278 14.84 7.21 -3.97
N THR A 279 14.64 6.74 -2.75
CA THR A 279 13.42 6.07 -2.31
C THR A 279 12.58 7.05 -1.51
N ALA A 280 11.25 7.00 -1.61
CA ALA A 280 10.36 7.74 -0.69
C ALA A 280 10.24 7.01 0.65
N SER A 281 10.22 5.69 0.57
CA SER A 281 10.23 4.74 1.68
C SER A 281 10.88 3.43 1.22
N GLU A 282 11.44 2.66 2.14
CA GLU A 282 11.94 1.31 1.96
C GLU A 282 11.18 0.37 2.90
N LEU A 283 10.91 -0.86 2.48
CA LEU A 283 10.29 -1.85 3.34
C LEU A 283 10.83 -3.22 3.04
N ASN A 284 11.41 -3.85 4.06
CA ASN A 284 12.14 -5.11 3.95
C ASN A 284 13.21 -5.10 2.86
N ASN A 285 13.70 -3.92 2.47
CA ASN A 285 14.71 -3.77 1.44
C ASN A 285 16.03 -4.30 1.98
N HIS A 286 16.47 -5.43 1.43
CA HIS A 286 17.74 -6.01 1.81
C HIS A 286 18.88 -5.27 1.12
N TYR A 287 18.78 -5.08 -0.20
CA TYR A 287 19.79 -4.39 -0.99
C TYR A 287 19.28 -4.00 -2.37
N PHE A 288 20.03 -3.10 -3.01
CA PHE A 288 19.92 -2.80 -4.43
C PHE A 288 21.07 -3.44 -5.22
N GLU A 289 20.77 -3.98 -6.39
CA GLU A 289 21.74 -4.30 -7.44
C GLU A 289 21.64 -3.23 -8.51
N VAL A 290 22.74 -2.50 -8.72
CA VAL A 290 22.90 -1.71 -9.94
C VAL A 290 23.33 -2.69 -11.03
N GLU A 291 22.59 -2.73 -12.12
CA GLU A 291 22.90 -3.59 -13.26
C GLU A 291 23.19 -2.75 -14.50
N SER A 292 24.13 -3.20 -15.33
CA SER A 292 24.40 -2.61 -16.64
C SER A 292 24.38 -3.63 -17.76
N SER A 293 24.04 -3.15 -18.96
CA SER A 293 23.88 -3.96 -20.17
C SER A 293 24.31 -3.17 -21.41
N ILE A 294 24.75 -3.88 -22.45
CA ILE A 294 25.05 -3.31 -23.79
C ILE A 294 23.92 -3.56 -24.81
N ASP A 295 23.01 -4.48 -24.50
CA ASP A 295 21.95 -4.92 -25.42
C ASP A 295 20.53 -4.76 -24.82
N GLY A 296 20.44 -4.30 -23.57
CA GLY A 296 19.20 -4.16 -22.81
C GLY A 296 18.57 -5.48 -22.39
N LYS A 297 19.23 -6.62 -22.65
CA LYS A 297 18.70 -7.98 -22.44
C LYS A 297 19.53 -8.77 -21.46
N ASN A 298 20.85 -8.78 -21.65
CA ASN A 298 21.81 -9.44 -20.78
C ASN A 298 22.40 -8.41 -19.82
N TRP A 299 22.17 -8.62 -18.53
CA TRP A 299 22.51 -7.68 -17.47
C TRP A 299 23.67 -8.23 -16.63
N SER A 300 24.63 -7.37 -16.31
CA SER A 300 25.73 -7.65 -15.39
C SER A 300 25.62 -6.76 -14.16
N VAL A 301 25.80 -7.32 -12.97
CA VAL A 301 25.81 -6.53 -11.73
C VAL A 301 27.06 -5.65 -11.70
N VAL A 302 26.86 -4.35 -11.54
CA VAL A 302 27.90 -3.33 -11.34
C VAL A 302 28.26 -3.24 -9.87
N ALA A 303 27.24 -3.13 -9.02
CA ALA A 303 27.40 -2.99 -7.59
C ALA A 303 26.19 -3.54 -6.85
N LYS A 304 26.43 -3.97 -5.62
CA LYS A 304 25.40 -4.30 -4.64
C LYS A 304 25.52 -3.31 -3.49
N VAL A 305 24.43 -2.59 -3.20
CA VAL A 305 24.39 -1.53 -2.19
C VAL A 305 23.35 -1.91 -1.16
N ASP A 306 23.75 -2.01 0.11
CA ASP A 306 22.85 -2.41 1.18
C ASP A 306 21.68 -1.43 1.30
N GLY A 307 20.49 -2.00 1.44
CA GLY A 307 19.27 -1.26 1.75
C GLY A 307 19.25 -0.86 3.21
N MET A 308 18.35 0.04 3.57
CA MET A 308 18.15 0.45 4.97
C MET A 308 17.09 -0.39 5.68
N GLY A 309 16.70 -1.55 5.11
CA GLY A 309 15.65 -2.41 5.64
C GLY A 309 14.28 -1.77 5.47
N THR A 310 13.72 -1.30 6.59
CA THR A 310 12.43 -0.62 6.62
C THR A 310 12.60 0.83 7.06
N LYS A 311 12.29 1.77 6.16
CA LYS A 311 12.37 3.22 6.33
C LYS A 311 11.13 3.88 5.75
N THR A 312 10.48 4.75 6.50
CA THR A 312 9.31 5.52 6.03
C THR A 312 9.66 6.94 5.59
N ILE A 313 10.96 7.24 5.49
CA ILE A 313 11.48 8.55 5.08
C ILE A 313 12.37 8.38 3.86
N ARG A 314 12.53 9.46 3.09
CA ARG A 314 13.39 9.49 1.92
C ARG A 314 14.81 9.07 2.25
N THR A 315 15.36 8.17 1.44
CA THR A 315 16.80 7.83 1.45
C THR A 315 17.39 8.13 0.08
N ASP A 316 18.53 8.83 0.07
CA ASP A 316 19.28 9.12 -1.15
C ASP A 316 20.52 8.24 -1.22
N TYR A 317 20.76 7.69 -2.40
CA TYR A 317 21.86 6.77 -2.68
C TYR A 317 22.67 7.24 -3.88
N GLN A 318 23.95 6.86 -3.88
CA GLN A 318 24.85 7.11 -4.99
C GLN A 318 25.82 5.95 -5.16
N GLN A 319 26.18 5.66 -6.41
CA GLN A 319 27.18 4.69 -6.78
C GLN A 319 27.93 5.15 -8.03
N LEU A 320 29.21 4.78 -8.15
CA LEU A 320 29.99 5.00 -9.36
C LEU A 320 30.28 3.66 -10.05
N ASP A 321 29.98 3.57 -11.34
CA ASP A 321 30.56 2.55 -12.22
C ASP A 321 31.87 3.09 -12.78
N ALA A 322 33.01 2.68 -12.22
CA ALA A 322 34.34 3.11 -12.65
C ALA A 322 34.85 2.37 -13.90
N THR A 323 34.13 1.34 -14.35
CA THR A 323 34.49 0.53 -15.52
C THR A 323 33.30 0.36 -16.46
N PRO A 324 32.66 1.46 -16.90
CA PRO A 324 31.49 1.39 -17.75
C PRO A 324 31.86 0.84 -19.13
N TYR A 325 30.86 0.36 -19.85
CA TYR A 325 31.05 0.03 -21.27
C TYR A 325 31.37 1.30 -22.06
N GLN A 326 32.16 1.15 -23.13
CA GLN A 326 32.38 2.24 -24.09
C GLN A 326 31.22 2.31 -25.09
N GLY A 327 30.80 3.53 -25.42
CA GLY A 327 29.62 3.82 -26.22
C GLY A 327 28.31 3.72 -25.42
N ILE A 328 27.25 3.31 -26.11
CA ILE A 328 25.92 3.19 -25.51
C ILE A 328 25.85 1.98 -24.58
N SER A 329 25.38 2.23 -23.37
CA SER A 329 25.03 1.22 -22.37
C SER A 329 23.74 1.59 -21.67
N TYR A 330 23.15 0.60 -21.02
CA TYR A 330 21.88 0.69 -20.32
C TYR A 330 22.10 0.34 -18.86
N TYR A 331 21.49 1.11 -17.97
CA TYR A 331 21.54 0.90 -16.54
C TYR A 331 20.12 0.73 -16.00
N ARG A 332 19.98 -0.13 -14.99
CA ARG A 332 18.76 -0.21 -14.19
C ARG A 332 19.11 -0.52 -12.75
N LEU A 333 18.20 -0.16 -11.86
CA LEU A 333 18.24 -0.56 -10.47
C LEU A 333 17.34 -1.77 -10.30
N LYS A 334 17.84 -2.81 -9.64
CA LYS A 334 17.06 -3.93 -9.16
C LYS A 334 17.05 -3.88 -7.64
N GLN A 335 15.89 -3.71 -7.06
CA GLN A 335 15.74 -3.83 -5.63
C GLN A 335 15.50 -5.29 -5.25
N VAL A 336 16.06 -5.73 -4.13
CA VAL A 336 15.85 -7.07 -3.59
C VAL A 336 15.46 -6.99 -2.12
N ASP A 337 14.33 -7.60 -1.79
CA ASP A 337 13.81 -7.65 -0.43
C ASP A 337 14.43 -8.82 0.37
N PHE A 338 14.29 -8.85 1.70
CA PHE A 338 14.79 -9.94 2.54
C PHE A 338 14.15 -11.31 2.22
N ASP A 339 12.95 -11.32 1.62
CA ASP A 339 12.28 -12.54 1.14
C ASP A 339 12.75 -12.98 -0.26
N GLY A 340 13.66 -12.22 -0.89
CA GLY A 340 14.22 -12.49 -2.21
C GLY A 340 13.38 -11.99 -3.39
N LYS A 341 12.22 -11.36 -3.16
CA LYS A 341 11.48 -10.69 -4.24
C LYS A 341 12.27 -9.51 -4.79
N SER A 342 12.05 -9.20 -6.06
CA SER A 342 12.73 -8.09 -6.72
C SER A 342 11.82 -7.27 -7.61
N THR A 343 12.12 -5.97 -7.68
CA THR A 343 11.49 -4.98 -8.55
C THR A 343 12.57 -4.21 -9.30
N TYR A 344 12.21 -3.66 -10.46
CA TYR A 344 13.15 -2.95 -11.33
C TYR A 344 12.73 -1.50 -11.54
N SER A 345 13.70 -0.60 -11.64
CA SER A 345 13.48 0.77 -12.13
C SER A 345 13.21 0.80 -13.64
N ASN A 346 12.92 2.01 -14.15
CA ASN A 346 13.11 2.31 -15.56
C ASN A 346 14.58 2.10 -15.97
N ILE A 347 14.78 1.86 -17.28
CA ILE A 347 16.11 1.71 -17.86
C ILE A 347 16.62 3.09 -18.28
N GLU A 348 17.81 3.45 -17.81
CA GLU A 348 18.52 4.66 -18.17
C GLU A 348 19.60 4.35 -19.21
N GLN A 349 19.58 5.06 -20.34
CA GLN A 349 20.58 4.93 -21.38
C GLN A 349 21.71 5.94 -21.15
N VAL A 350 22.95 5.48 -21.22
CA VAL A 350 24.15 6.32 -21.09
C VAL A 350 25.06 6.07 -22.28
N ASP A 351 25.54 7.16 -22.88
CA ASP A 351 26.57 7.11 -23.91
C ASP A 351 27.90 7.60 -23.32
N PHE A 352 28.84 6.67 -23.08
CA PHE A 352 30.09 6.94 -22.37
C PHE A 352 31.31 6.77 -23.29
N HIS A 353 32.13 7.80 -23.41
CA HIS A 353 33.30 7.80 -24.28
C HIS A 353 34.54 8.34 -23.56
N ASN A 354 35.59 7.52 -23.51
CA ASN A 354 36.90 7.94 -23.05
C ASN A 354 37.94 7.90 -24.18
N ALA A 355 38.98 8.74 -24.06
CA ALA A 355 40.11 8.68 -24.97
C ALA A 355 40.90 7.37 -24.80
N ILE A 356 41.09 6.65 -25.90
CA ILE A 356 41.87 5.43 -25.94
C ILE A 356 43.35 5.77 -25.86
N LYS A 357 44.04 5.15 -24.90
CA LYS A 357 45.46 5.29 -24.63
C LYS A 357 46.09 3.92 -24.49
N LEU A 358 47.01 3.63 -25.40
CA LEU A 358 47.88 2.46 -25.34
C LEU A 358 49.16 2.80 -24.57
N THR A 359 49.45 2.06 -23.50
CA THR A 359 50.70 2.17 -22.75
C THR A 359 51.47 0.84 -22.75
N VAL A 360 52.80 0.94 -22.69
CA VAL A 360 53.72 -0.20 -22.72
C VAL A 360 54.72 -0.04 -21.59
N SER A 361 54.85 -1.05 -20.73
CA SER A 361 55.76 -1.02 -19.57
C SER A 361 56.36 -2.40 -19.22
N PRO A 362 57.63 -2.50 -18.79
CA PRO A 362 58.62 -1.43 -18.80
C PRO A 362 59.03 -1.07 -20.23
N ASN A 363 59.39 0.20 -20.44
CA ASN A 363 59.91 0.70 -21.71
C ASN A 363 61.00 1.75 -21.43
N PRO A 364 62.30 1.43 -21.64
CA PRO A 364 62.81 0.22 -22.29
C PRO A 364 62.55 -1.08 -21.52
N SER A 365 62.62 -2.24 -22.20
CA SER A 365 62.36 -3.56 -21.58
C SER A 365 63.38 -3.94 -20.50
N ASN A 366 64.58 -3.35 -20.52
CA ASN A 366 65.62 -3.47 -19.48
C ASN A 366 65.97 -4.92 -19.10
N GLY A 367 66.18 -5.79 -20.09
CA GLY A 367 66.50 -7.21 -19.90
C GLY A 367 65.30 -8.09 -19.55
N SER A 368 64.09 -7.53 -19.43
CA SER A 368 62.87 -8.32 -19.26
C SER A 368 62.53 -9.07 -20.55
N ASN A 369 62.23 -10.36 -20.41
CA ASN A 369 61.68 -11.18 -21.50
C ASN A 369 60.23 -10.82 -21.84
N THR A 370 59.56 -10.00 -21.03
CA THR A 370 58.16 -9.63 -21.26
C THR A 370 57.91 -8.14 -21.04
N VAL A 371 56.93 -7.59 -21.77
CA VAL A 371 56.39 -6.25 -21.53
C VAL A 371 54.88 -6.33 -21.34
N LYS A 372 54.34 -5.44 -20.51
CA LYS A 372 52.91 -5.24 -20.31
C LYS A 372 52.40 -4.20 -21.27
N ILE A 373 51.28 -4.51 -21.90
CA ILE A 373 50.51 -3.64 -22.77
C ILE A 373 49.19 -3.36 -22.04
N LYS A 374 48.87 -2.09 -21.84
CA LYS A 374 47.57 -1.68 -21.28
C LYS A 374 46.86 -0.76 -22.26
N LEU A 375 45.63 -1.08 -22.60
CA LEU A 375 44.71 -0.17 -23.29
C LEU A 375 43.54 0.15 -22.36
N ASN A 376 43.18 1.42 -22.26
CA ASN A 376 41.91 1.86 -21.70
C ASN A 376 40.90 2.15 -22.82
N ALA A 377 39.65 2.38 -22.42
CA ALA A 377 38.52 2.70 -23.27
C ALA A 377 38.33 1.69 -24.42
N VAL A 378 38.49 0.38 -24.15
CA VAL A 378 38.27 -0.65 -25.16
C VAL A 378 36.80 -1.12 -25.20
N PRO A 379 36.22 -1.39 -26.38
CA PRO A 379 34.85 -1.87 -26.53
C PRO A 379 34.75 -3.36 -26.16
N PHE A 380 33.80 -3.68 -25.29
CA PHE A 380 33.56 -5.05 -24.83
C PHE A 380 33.08 -5.94 -25.98
N GLY A 381 33.59 -7.18 -26.06
CA GLY A 381 33.22 -8.15 -27.07
C GLY A 381 33.94 -8.01 -28.41
N SER A 382 34.59 -6.87 -28.66
CA SER A 382 35.38 -6.64 -29.87
C SER A 382 36.65 -7.50 -29.88
N GLN A 383 37.15 -7.75 -31.08
CA GLN A 383 38.39 -8.47 -31.30
C GLN A 383 39.57 -7.50 -31.30
N LEU A 384 40.54 -7.73 -30.41
CA LEU A 384 41.76 -6.94 -30.33
C LEU A 384 42.93 -7.69 -30.98
N LEU A 385 43.56 -7.05 -31.96
CA LEU A 385 44.78 -7.51 -32.62
C LEU A 385 45.97 -6.66 -32.15
N ILE A 386 46.91 -7.30 -31.46
CA ILE A 386 48.19 -6.73 -31.06
C ILE A 386 49.28 -7.22 -32.00
N ARG A 387 50.10 -6.31 -32.52
CA ARG A 387 51.28 -6.62 -33.33
C ARG A 387 52.51 -5.90 -32.84
N VAL A 388 53.67 -6.54 -32.95
CA VAL A 388 54.99 -5.91 -32.83
C VAL A 388 55.61 -5.84 -34.22
N ILE A 389 55.95 -4.63 -34.65
CA ILE A 389 56.44 -4.35 -35.99
C ILE A 389 57.83 -3.70 -35.90
N SER A 390 58.77 -4.13 -36.73
CA SER A 390 60.06 -3.46 -36.87
C SER A 390 59.92 -2.10 -37.58
N LEU A 391 60.95 -1.25 -37.53
CA LEU A 391 60.96 0.01 -38.29
C LEU A 391 60.94 -0.18 -39.81
N GLN A 392 61.24 -1.38 -40.30
CA GLN A 392 61.15 -1.76 -41.72
C GLN A 392 59.76 -2.30 -42.09
N GLY A 393 58.81 -2.35 -41.15
CA GLY A 393 57.44 -2.81 -41.40
C GLY A 393 57.25 -4.33 -41.28
N ILE A 394 58.24 -5.07 -40.76
CA ILE A 394 58.13 -6.53 -40.59
C ILE A 394 57.38 -6.83 -39.30
N GLU A 395 56.28 -7.58 -39.39
CA GLU A 395 55.55 -8.13 -38.24
C GLU A 395 56.36 -9.27 -37.59
N LEU A 396 56.68 -9.11 -36.30
CA LEU A 396 57.52 -10.04 -35.53
C LEU A 396 56.70 -10.82 -34.50
N VAL A 397 55.66 -10.20 -33.95
CA VAL A 397 54.73 -10.82 -33.00
C VAL A 397 53.32 -10.47 -33.42
N ARG A 398 52.44 -11.45 -33.36
CA ARG A 398 51.00 -11.30 -33.59
C ARG A 398 50.25 -11.97 -32.46
N HIS A 399 49.36 -11.23 -31.83
CA HIS A 399 48.52 -11.74 -30.75
C HIS A 399 47.09 -11.24 -30.93
N GLN A 400 46.12 -12.14 -30.84
CA GLN A 400 44.72 -11.83 -31.07
C GLN A 400 43.90 -12.33 -29.89
N ILE A 401 43.09 -11.45 -29.31
CA ILE A 401 42.30 -11.75 -28.13
C ILE A 401 40.90 -11.18 -28.27
N GLN A 402 39.93 -11.87 -27.69
CA GLN A 402 38.59 -11.32 -27.48
C GLN A 402 38.58 -10.49 -26.21
N LEU A 403 38.02 -9.28 -26.29
CA LEU A 403 37.87 -8.41 -25.14
C LEU A 403 36.70 -8.88 -24.29
N THR A 404 37.02 -9.52 -23.17
CA THR A 404 36.04 -10.03 -22.20
C THR A 404 35.91 -9.15 -20.96
N GLU A 405 36.76 -8.14 -20.82
CA GLU A 405 36.71 -7.15 -19.73
C GLU A 405 36.16 -5.81 -20.25
N LYS A 406 35.46 -5.07 -19.38
CA LYS A 406 34.95 -3.74 -19.71
C LYS A 406 36.06 -2.71 -19.60
N ASN A 407 36.01 -1.69 -20.45
CA ASN A 407 36.76 -0.44 -20.34
C ASN A 407 38.30 -0.53 -20.40
N SER A 408 38.93 -1.66 -20.10
CA SER A 408 40.37 -1.80 -20.23
C SER A 408 40.79 -3.24 -20.48
N VAL A 409 41.98 -3.41 -21.04
CA VAL A 409 42.64 -4.70 -21.16
C VAL A 409 44.13 -4.54 -20.83
N GLU A 410 44.65 -5.47 -20.06
CA GLU A 410 46.09 -5.63 -19.80
C GLU A 410 46.54 -6.98 -20.37
N GLN A 411 47.65 -6.99 -21.12
CA GLN A 411 48.24 -8.20 -21.68
C GLN A 411 49.74 -8.21 -21.47
N GLN A 412 50.30 -9.40 -21.22
CA GLN A 412 51.75 -9.61 -21.27
C GLN A 412 52.14 -10.09 -22.66
N LEU A 413 53.13 -9.42 -23.22
CA LEU A 413 53.70 -9.75 -24.50
C LEU A 413 55.11 -10.30 -24.30
N ASP A 414 55.36 -11.49 -24.86
CA ASP A 414 56.71 -12.05 -24.91
C ASP A 414 57.55 -11.29 -25.93
N VAL A 415 58.67 -10.75 -25.47
CA VAL A 415 59.67 -10.06 -26.30
C VAL A 415 60.99 -10.81 -26.33
N LYS A 416 61.03 -12.03 -25.77
CA LYS A 416 62.18 -12.92 -25.83
C LYS A 416 62.50 -13.26 -27.28
N GLY A 417 63.73 -12.96 -27.68
CA GLY A 417 64.21 -13.20 -29.05
C GLY A 417 64.11 -11.98 -29.98
N LEU A 418 63.51 -10.88 -29.56
CA LEU A 418 63.64 -9.61 -30.27
C LEU A 418 65.04 -9.04 -30.05
N ALA A 419 65.74 -8.58 -31.10
CA ALA A 419 67.05 -7.95 -30.95
C ALA A 419 66.95 -6.58 -30.26
N ASN A 420 68.05 -6.08 -29.69
CA ASN A 420 68.12 -4.71 -29.17
C ASN A 420 67.72 -3.71 -30.26
N GLY A 421 66.73 -2.85 -29.99
CA GLY A 421 66.20 -1.97 -31.02
C GLY A 421 64.89 -1.27 -30.64
N THR A 422 64.40 -0.47 -31.58
CA THR A 422 63.09 0.20 -31.49
C THR A 422 62.07 -0.56 -32.34
N TYR A 423 60.89 -0.78 -31.76
CA TYR A 423 59.76 -1.45 -32.39
C TYR A 423 58.49 -0.60 -32.21
N LEU A 424 57.49 -0.85 -33.05
CA LEU A 424 56.15 -0.30 -32.95
C LEU A 424 55.20 -1.38 -32.46
N ILE A 425 54.50 -1.12 -31.37
CA ILE A 425 53.35 -1.92 -30.95
C ILE A 425 52.11 -1.28 -31.54
N THR A 426 51.33 -2.05 -32.29
CA THR A 426 50.00 -1.64 -32.77
C THR A 426 48.94 -2.46 -32.07
N ALA A 427 47.87 -1.80 -31.62
CA ALA A 427 46.68 -2.42 -31.08
C ALA A 427 45.49 -1.98 -31.93
N GLU A 428 44.81 -2.93 -32.57
CA GLU A 428 43.73 -2.69 -33.51
C GLU A 428 42.44 -3.37 -33.06
N PHE A 429 41.34 -2.62 -33.03
CA PHE A 429 39.98 -3.12 -32.79
C PHE A 429 38.98 -2.22 -33.51
N ASP A 430 37.88 -2.79 -34.01
CA ASP A 430 36.81 -2.08 -34.75
C ASP A 430 37.33 -1.13 -35.86
N GLY A 431 38.44 -1.52 -36.52
CA GLY A 431 39.09 -0.76 -37.59
C GLY A 431 39.92 0.45 -37.12
N GLN A 432 40.00 0.71 -35.82
CA GLN A 432 40.86 1.75 -35.23
C GLN A 432 42.22 1.18 -34.85
N VAL A 433 43.29 1.89 -35.19
CA VAL A 433 44.68 1.47 -34.87
C VAL A 433 45.31 2.44 -33.88
N HIS A 434 45.69 1.92 -32.73
CA HIS A 434 46.46 2.64 -31.70
C HIS A 434 47.90 2.15 -31.69
N GLN A 435 48.84 3.06 -31.45
CA GLN A 435 50.27 2.75 -31.57
C GLN A 435 51.06 3.24 -30.38
N ALA A 436 52.06 2.47 -29.97
CA ALA A 436 53.05 2.86 -28.98
C ALA A 436 54.44 2.36 -29.36
N LYS A 437 55.46 3.16 -29.02
CA LYS A 437 56.86 2.78 -29.22
C LYS A 437 57.30 1.79 -28.14
N LEU A 438 58.02 0.74 -28.53
CA LEU A 438 58.73 -0.17 -27.63
C LEU A 438 60.24 -0.08 -27.89
N ILE A 439 61.04 0.03 -26.84
CA ILE A 439 62.50 -0.06 -26.89
C ILE A 439 62.89 -1.36 -26.20
N VAL A 440 63.48 -2.30 -26.95
CA VAL A 440 64.01 -3.55 -26.39
C VAL A 440 65.50 -3.37 -26.12
N THR A 441 65.89 -3.65 -24.88
CA THR A 441 67.27 -3.74 -24.43
C THR A 441 67.44 -5.03 -23.62
N HIS A 442 68.52 -5.76 -23.86
CA HIS A 442 68.94 -6.96 -23.11
C HIS A 442 70.08 -6.67 -22.15
#